data_AF-A0A2A6BIP3-F1
#
_entry.id   AF-A0A2A6BIP3-F1
#
_cell.length_a   1.000
_cell.length_b   1.000
_cell.length_c   1.000
_cell.angle_alpha   90.00
_cell.angle_beta   90.00
_cell.angle_gamma   90.00
#
_symmetry.space_group_name_H-M   'P 1'
#
loop_
_entity.id
_entity.type
_entity.pdbx_description
1 polymer ?
#
loop_
_entity_poly.entity_id
_entity_poly.type
_entity_poly.pdbx_seq_one_letter_code
_entity_poly.pdbx_strand_id
1 'polypeptide(L)'
;MISLATLPPDIIRKLIRLNPMENWHKLRLISPTWNALVVEDLNARPSIRRVFMSANDDKIFLIRLEIDPTYAEYFSKIFADVHAPKIEDSPVNFNIRLNTFLCSQYQTVLIFESSWTDYHSFLAIITRIFASASNIETFQCSSFNANALRCAGKTMRNVRIERIKADFSLWDPFMRIATLKIIKRNRVYNIEMKAVKFVKQDICDAIQSFSPFVSIIGVDELNSDGSSFGKKTCKFWNSFARDLIVKNDLKMIRVLSGLRTPCRRFYSPGQDLYLYLCDPFFEFMHHFDAYFRC
;
A
#
# COMPACT_ATOMS: atom_id res chain seq x y z
N MET A 1 -42.86 11.01 16.74
CA MET A 1 -42.13 11.50 15.55
C MET A 1 -40.83 10.72 15.47
N ILE A 2 -40.60 9.94 14.41
CA ILE A 2 -39.36 9.16 14.24
C ILE A 2 -38.38 9.99 13.42
N SER A 3 -37.17 10.19 13.91
CA SER A 3 -36.07 10.83 13.16
C SER A 3 -34.90 9.87 13.00
N LEU A 4 -33.96 10.16 12.08
CA LEU A 4 -32.75 9.35 11.91
C LEU A 4 -31.94 9.23 13.22
N ALA A 5 -31.93 10.28 14.04
CA ALA A 5 -31.19 10.31 15.31
C ALA A 5 -31.79 9.37 16.37
N THR A 6 -33.07 9.02 16.26
CA THR A 6 -33.79 8.17 17.22
C THR A 6 -33.98 6.74 16.73
N LEU A 7 -33.32 6.35 15.64
CA LEU A 7 -33.42 4.98 15.14
C LEU A 7 -32.77 3.99 16.12
N PRO A 8 -33.35 2.79 16.27
CA PRO A 8 -32.71 1.69 16.98
C PRO A 8 -31.30 1.37 16.43
N PRO A 9 -30.33 1.03 17.30
CA PRO A 9 -28.94 0.76 16.90
C PRO A 9 -28.77 -0.31 15.82
N ASP A 10 -29.60 -1.35 15.81
CA ASP A 10 -29.57 -2.43 14.82
C ASP A 10 -29.96 -1.93 13.41
N ILE A 11 -30.95 -1.04 13.32
CA ILE A 11 -31.33 -0.39 12.06
C ILE A 11 -30.19 0.52 11.59
N ILE A 12 -29.58 1.30 12.50
CA ILE A 12 -28.43 2.16 12.16
C ILE A 12 -27.27 1.32 11.62
N ARG A 13 -26.92 0.20 12.26
CA ARG A 13 -25.87 -0.71 11.76
C ARG A 13 -26.18 -1.25 10.36
N LYS A 14 -27.43 -1.63 10.10
CA LYS A 14 -27.86 -2.04 8.75
C LYS A 14 -27.68 -0.90 7.73
N LEU A 15 -28.10 0.32 8.07
CA LEU A 15 -27.94 1.49 7.20
C LEU A 15 -26.47 1.85 6.95
N ILE A 16 -25.59 1.70 7.95
CA ILE A 16 -24.14 1.89 7.79
C ILE A 16 -23.57 0.89 6.78
N ARG A 17 -23.95 -0.40 6.88
CA ARG A 17 -23.51 -1.46 5.97
C ARG A 17 -24.05 -1.32 4.54
N LEU A 18 -25.25 -0.75 4.39
CA LEU A 18 -25.87 -0.50 3.09
C LEU A 18 -25.35 0.79 2.42
N ASN A 19 -24.80 1.72 3.19
CA ASN A 19 -24.36 3.00 2.63
C ASN A 19 -23.00 2.86 1.93
N PRO A 20 -22.88 3.40 0.69
CA PRO A 20 -21.61 3.50 0.03
C PRO A 20 -20.64 4.35 0.85
N MET A 21 -19.39 3.93 0.79
CA MET A 21 -18.31 4.22 1.72
C MET A 21 -17.94 5.71 1.77
N GLU A 22 -18.38 6.47 0.77
CA GLU A 22 -18.11 7.90 0.61
C GLU A 22 -18.84 8.79 1.64
N ASN A 23 -19.90 8.30 2.30
CA ASN A 23 -20.76 9.14 3.14
C ASN A 23 -20.61 8.94 4.67
N TRP A 24 -19.67 8.12 5.15
CA TRP A 24 -19.57 7.87 6.60
C TRP A 24 -19.31 9.10 7.44
N HIS A 25 -18.52 10.04 6.92
CA HIS A 25 -18.27 11.30 7.61
C HIS A 25 -19.58 12.07 7.85
N LYS A 26 -20.55 11.99 6.93
CA LYS A 26 -21.88 12.58 7.10
C LYS A 26 -22.72 11.81 8.12
N LEU A 27 -22.66 10.48 8.08
CA LEU A 27 -23.38 9.63 9.05
C LEU A 27 -22.93 9.93 10.50
N ARG A 28 -21.63 10.17 10.70
CA ARG A 28 -21.05 10.55 12.00
C ARG A 28 -21.57 11.88 12.53
N LEU A 29 -22.10 12.77 11.66
CA LEU A 29 -22.64 14.07 12.07
C LEU A 29 -24.12 14.01 12.47
N ILE A 30 -24.79 12.87 12.30
CA ILE A 30 -26.23 12.75 12.61
C ILE A 30 -26.48 12.82 14.13
N SER A 31 -25.74 12.03 14.91
CA SER A 31 -25.81 12.04 16.38
C SER A 31 -24.61 11.30 17.00
N PRO A 32 -24.36 11.44 18.32
CA PRO A 32 -23.30 10.68 19.01
C PRO A 32 -23.43 9.16 18.84
N THR A 33 -24.65 8.62 18.87
CA THR A 33 -24.91 7.19 18.67
C THR A 33 -24.48 6.73 17.28
N TRP A 34 -24.82 7.50 16.24
CA TRP A 34 -24.38 7.19 14.88
C TRP A 34 -22.86 7.25 14.73
N ASN A 35 -22.22 8.26 15.32
CA ASN A 35 -20.77 8.36 15.33
C ASN A 35 -20.12 7.13 15.98
N ALA A 36 -20.61 6.70 17.15
CA ALA A 36 -20.11 5.52 17.85
C ALA A 36 -20.27 4.25 17.01
N LEU A 37 -21.46 4.02 16.42
CA LEU A 37 -21.73 2.84 15.59
C LEU A 37 -20.94 2.83 14.27
N VAL A 38 -20.68 4.00 13.67
CA VAL A 38 -19.80 4.09 12.50
C VAL A 38 -18.37 3.72 12.89
N VAL A 39 -17.86 4.26 14.02
CA VAL A 39 -16.50 3.93 14.49
C VAL A 39 -16.38 2.45 14.86
N GLU A 40 -17.40 1.86 15.50
CA GLU A 40 -17.51 0.43 15.77
C GLU A 40 -17.38 -0.39 14.47
N ASP A 41 -18.16 -0.04 13.44
CA ASP A 41 -18.14 -0.73 12.14
C ASP A 41 -16.78 -0.57 11.42
N LEU A 42 -16.20 0.64 11.42
CA LEU A 42 -14.88 0.89 10.83
C LEU A 42 -13.78 0.03 11.49
N ASN A 43 -13.82 -0.08 12.82
CA ASN A 43 -12.84 -0.84 13.59
C ASN A 43 -13.05 -2.36 13.50
N ALA A 44 -14.28 -2.81 13.27
CA ALA A 44 -14.61 -4.24 13.12
C ALA A 44 -14.20 -4.83 11.77
N ARG A 45 -13.72 -4.01 10.82
CA ARG A 45 -13.33 -4.49 9.49
C ARG A 45 -12.03 -5.28 9.51
N PRO A 46 -11.90 -6.27 8.62
CA PRO A 46 -10.65 -7.02 8.46
C PRO A 46 -9.45 -6.12 8.17
N SER A 47 -8.29 -6.54 8.66
CA SER A 47 -7.01 -6.02 8.19
C SER A 47 -6.60 -6.71 6.89
N ILE A 48 -5.94 -5.99 6.00
CA ILE A 48 -5.29 -6.55 4.81
C ILE A 48 -3.79 -6.55 5.07
N ARG A 49 -3.16 -7.72 4.88
CA ARG A 49 -1.71 -7.87 5.06
C ARG A 49 -0.94 -7.13 3.97
N ARG A 50 -1.32 -7.35 2.71
CA ARG A 50 -0.67 -6.67 1.58
C ARG A 50 -1.67 -6.29 0.51
N VAL A 51 -1.58 -5.05 0.06
CA VAL A 51 -2.19 -4.61 -1.20
C VAL A 51 -1.05 -4.32 -2.15
N PHE A 52 -0.91 -5.12 -3.19
CA PHE A 52 0.05 -4.91 -4.27
C PHE A 52 -0.69 -4.38 -5.49
N MET A 53 -0.21 -3.25 -6.02
CA MET A 53 -0.78 -2.62 -7.20
C MET A 53 0.33 -2.43 -8.23
N SER A 54 0.14 -3.01 -9.41
CA SER A 54 1.03 -2.81 -10.54
C SER A 54 0.24 -2.33 -11.75
N ALA A 55 0.85 -1.51 -12.58
CA ALA A 55 0.40 -1.33 -13.95
C ALA A 55 1.54 -1.71 -14.89
N ASN A 56 1.23 -2.37 -15.99
CA ASN A 56 2.21 -2.59 -17.07
C ASN A 56 1.94 -1.63 -18.23
N ASP A 57 2.93 -1.53 -19.12
CA ASP A 57 2.85 -0.69 -20.33
C ASP A 57 1.74 -1.16 -21.29
N ASP A 58 1.39 -2.45 -21.22
CA ASP A 58 0.27 -3.07 -21.96
C ASP A 58 -1.11 -2.68 -21.42
N LYS A 59 -1.15 -1.67 -20.56
CA LYS A 59 -2.38 -1.13 -19.99
C LYS A 59 -3.15 -2.18 -19.20
N ILE A 60 -2.50 -3.01 -18.40
CA ILE A 60 -3.16 -3.89 -17.43
C ILE A 60 -2.84 -3.41 -16.03
N PHE A 61 -3.89 -3.16 -15.24
CA PHE A 61 -3.82 -2.99 -13.81
C PHE A 61 -3.93 -4.34 -13.14
N LEU A 62 -2.91 -4.69 -12.37
CA LEU A 62 -2.89 -5.83 -11.48
C LEU A 62 -3.06 -5.34 -10.05
N ILE A 63 -4.14 -5.77 -9.38
CA ILE A 63 -4.31 -5.59 -7.94
C ILE A 63 -4.26 -6.97 -7.31
N ARG A 64 -3.35 -7.15 -6.36
CA ARG A 64 -3.21 -8.37 -5.57
C ARG A 64 -3.43 -8.06 -4.10
N LEU A 65 -4.35 -8.79 -3.46
CA LEU A 65 -4.61 -8.69 -2.03
C LEU A 65 -4.08 -9.95 -1.36
N GLU A 66 -3.25 -9.79 -0.34
CA GLU A 66 -2.90 -10.85 0.61
C GLU A 66 -3.71 -10.60 1.89
N ILE A 67 -4.63 -11.51 2.20
CA ILE A 67 -5.54 -11.42 3.35
C ILE A 67 -5.40 -12.68 4.22
N ASP A 68 -5.83 -12.55 5.47
CA ASP A 68 -6.00 -13.71 6.35
C ASP A 68 -7.09 -14.64 5.78
N PRO A 69 -6.85 -15.97 5.73
CA PRO A 69 -7.81 -16.93 5.21
C PRO A 69 -9.19 -16.87 5.87
N THR A 70 -9.28 -16.49 7.15
CA THR A 70 -10.55 -16.36 7.89
C THR A 70 -11.47 -15.28 7.31
N TYR A 71 -10.92 -14.31 6.57
CA TYR A 71 -11.69 -13.25 5.91
C TYR A 71 -11.94 -13.49 4.41
N ALA A 72 -11.57 -14.66 3.88
CA ALA A 72 -11.74 -14.96 2.45
C ALA A 72 -13.21 -14.82 2.00
N GLU A 73 -14.15 -15.36 2.75
CA GLU A 73 -15.59 -15.28 2.42
C GLU A 73 -16.11 -13.83 2.45
N TYR A 74 -15.65 -13.04 3.42
CA TYR A 74 -16.02 -11.62 3.54
C TYR A 74 -15.63 -10.84 2.29
N PHE A 75 -14.36 -10.95 1.86
CA PHE A 75 -13.90 -10.25 0.66
C PHE A 75 -14.53 -10.82 -0.62
N SER A 76 -14.72 -12.13 -0.72
CA SER A 76 -15.43 -12.73 -1.86
C SER A 76 -16.84 -12.15 -2.03
N LYS A 77 -17.59 -11.95 -0.94
CA LYS A 77 -18.92 -11.31 -0.97
C LYS A 77 -18.87 -9.85 -1.44
N ILE A 78 -17.88 -9.07 -0.99
CA ILE A 78 -17.72 -7.67 -1.41
C ILE A 78 -17.45 -7.55 -2.91
N PHE A 79 -16.72 -8.53 -3.47
CA PHE A 79 -16.34 -8.52 -4.87
C PHE A 79 -17.28 -9.30 -5.80
N ALA A 80 -18.21 -10.08 -5.27
CA ALA A 80 -19.21 -10.81 -6.06
C ALA A 80 -19.96 -9.87 -7.03
N ASP A 81 -20.30 -8.67 -6.57
CA ASP A 81 -21.04 -7.68 -7.38
C ASP A 81 -20.14 -6.81 -8.29
N VAL A 82 -18.81 -7.00 -8.28
CA VAL A 82 -17.92 -6.25 -9.20
C VAL A 82 -18.06 -6.78 -10.63
N HIS A 83 -18.48 -8.03 -10.80
CA HIS A 83 -18.69 -8.65 -12.12
C HIS A 83 -19.95 -8.21 -12.85
N ALA A 84 -20.77 -7.32 -12.27
CA ALA A 84 -22.04 -6.94 -12.86
C ALA A 84 -22.10 -5.49 -13.40
N PRO A 85 -21.14 -4.99 -14.22
CA PRO A 85 -21.53 -3.99 -15.18
C PRO A 85 -22.38 -4.68 -16.25
N LYS A 86 -23.71 -4.63 -16.09
CA LYS A 86 -24.65 -4.75 -17.22
C LYS A 86 -24.47 -3.53 -18.12
N ILE A 87 -23.34 -3.43 -18.82
CA ILE A 87 -23.16 -2.49 -19.91
C ILE A 87 -23.27 -3.36 -21.15
N GLU A 88 -24.44 -3.31 -21.81
CA GLU A 88 -24.83 -4.24 -22.88
C GLU A 88 -23.90 -4.23 -24.11
N ASP A 89 -22.95 -3.29 -24.20
CA ASP A 89 -22.12 -3.10 -25.40
C ASP A 89 -20.59 -3.11 -25.16
N SER A 90 -20.08 -3.53 -24.00
CA SER A 90 -18.62 -3.61 -23.79
C SER A 90 -18.15 -4.97 -23.29
N PRO A 91 -17.31 -5.70 -24.05
CA PRO A 91 -16.75 -6.99 -23.66
C PRO A 91 -15.59 -6.77 -22.67
N VAL A 92 -15.88 -6.26 -21.47
CA VAL A 92 -14.87 -6.14 -20.41
C VAL A 92 -14.85 -7.43 -19.61
N ASN A 93 -13.88 -8.31 -19.91
CA ASN A 93 -13.64 -9.52 -19.14
C ASN A 93 -12.81 -9.19 -17.89
N PHE A 94 -13.47 -9.02 -16.75
CA PHE A 94 -12.80 -9.07 -15.45
C PHE A 94 -12.55 -10.53 -15.06
N ASN A 95 -11.29 -10.94 -15.04
CA ASN A 95 -10.91 -12.23 -14.46
C ASN A 95 -10.58 -12.01 -12.98
N ILE A 96 -11.54 -12.24 -12.09
CA ILE A 96 -11.24 -12.45 -10.67
C ILE A 96 -10.75 -13.88 -10.55
N ARG A 97 -9.44 -14.04 -10.40
CA ARG A 97 -8.85 -15.34 -10.09
C ARG A 97 -8.66 -15.42 -8.59
N LEU A 98 -9.55 -16.16 -7.94
CA LEU A 98 -9.34 -16.68 -6.59
C LEU A 98 -8.28 -17.77 -6.68
N ASN A 99 -7.02 -17.36 -6.64
CA ASN A 99 -5.93 -18.32 -6.54
C ASN A 99 -5.58 -18.48 -5.07
N THR A 100 -6.12 -19.52 -4.45
CA THR A 100 -5.64 -19.99 -3.14
C THR A 100 -4.29 -20.66 -3.35
N PHE A 101 -3.22 -19.86 -3.50
CA PHE A 101 -1.87 -20.38 -3.53
C PHE A 101 -1.49 -20.85 -2.13
N LEU A 102 -1.22 -22.14 -1.99
CA LEU A 102 -0.61 -22.76 -0.80
C LEU A 102 0.86 -22.32 -0.59
N CYS A 103 1.29 -21.17 -1.11
CA CYS A 103 2.70 -20.78 -1.10
C CYS A 103 3.22 -20.36 0.28
N SER A 104 2.31 -20.19 1.24
CA SER A 104 2.55 -20.42 2.65
C SER A 104 1.19 -20.80 3.23
N GLN A 105 1.11 -21.67 4.22
CA GLN A 105 -0.14 -22.28 4.71
C GLN A 105 -1.18 -21.28 5.32
N TYR A 106 -1.03 -19.96 5.12
CA TYR A 106 -1.73 -18.92 5.88
C TYR A 106 -2.13 -17.67 5.07
N GLN A 107 -2.24 -17.74 3.74
CA GLN A 107 -2.61 -16.56 2.95
C GLN A 107 -3.61 -16.88 1.83
N THR A 108 -4.65 -16.06 1.74
CA THR A 108 -5.53 -16.02 0.57
C THR A 108 -5.09 -14.87 -0.33
N VAL A 109 -4.92 -15.16 -1.62
CA VAL A 109 -4.52 -14.17 -2.62
C VAL A 109 -5.67 -13.89 -3.58
N LEU A 110 -6.15 -12.64 -3.59
CA LEU A 110 -7.15 -12.18 -4.57
C LEU A 110 -6.44 -11.39 -5.65
N ILE A 111 -6.63 -11.78 -6.92
CA ILE A 111 -6.02 -11.13 -8.07
C ILE A 111 -7.10 -10.51 -8.95
N PHE A 112 -6.96 -9.22 -9.23
CA PHE A 112 -7.79 -8.45 -10.14
C PHE A 112 -6.93 -7.96 -11.29
N GLU A 113 -7.32 -8.31 -12.50
CA GLU A 113 -6.69 -7.85 -13.75
C GLU A 113 -7.72 -7.05 -14.54
N SER A 114 -7.33 -5.86 -15.01
CA SER A 114 -8.20 -4.97 -15.78
C SER A 114 -7.40 -4.16 -16.79
N SER A 115 -7.98 -3.90 -17.96
CA SER A 115 -7.36 -2.99 -18.92
C SER A 115 -7.51 -1.51 -18.49
N TRP A 116 -6.58 -0.63 -18.86
CA TRP A 116 -6.65 0.79 -18.49
C TRP A 116 -7.85 1.53 -19.09
N THR A 117 -8.43 0.99 -20.16
CA THR A 117 -9.63 1.54 -20.76
C THR A 117 -10.80 1.52 -19.77
N ASP A 118 -10.77 0.64 -18.77
CA ASP A 118 -11.77 0.58 -17.71
C ASP A 118 -11.26 1.15 -16.38
N TYR A 119 -10.93 2.44 -16.43
CA TYR A 119 -10.56 3.21 -15.26
C TYR A 119 -11.66 3.22 -14.17
N HIS A 120 -12.93 3.17 -14.56
CA HIS A 120 -14.05 3.19 -13.62
C HIS A 120 -14.12 1.93 -12.78
N SER A 121 -13.96 0.76 -13.38
CA SER A 121 -13.94 -0.49 -12.64
C SER A 121 -12.69 -0.62 -11.76
N PHE A 122 -11.54 -0.14 -12.23
CA PHE A 122 -10.35 -0.01 -11.37
C PHE A 122 -10.67 0.84 -10.13
N LEU A 123 -11.28 2.01 -10.30
CA LEU A 123 -11.68 2.86 -9.19
C LEU A 123 -12.70 2.19 -8.28
N ALA A 124 -13.67 1.47 -8.82
CA ALA A 124 -14.68 0.76 -8.05
C ALA A 124 -14.04 -0.32 -7.17
N ILE A 125 -13.14 -1.13 -7.73
CA ILE A 125 -12.40 -2.18 -7.00
C ILE A 125 -11.55 -1.56 -5.89
N ILE A 126 -10.75 -0.56 -6.23
CA ILE A 126 -9.90 0.14 -5.29
C ILE A 126 -10.72 0.79 -4.17
N THR A 127 -11.83 1.44 -4.52
CA THR A 127 -12.75 2.01 -3.54
C THR A 127 -13.23 0.94 -2.59
N ARG A 128 -13.72 -0.21 -3.10
CA ARG A 128 -14.20 -1.36 -2.31
C ARG A 128 -13.11 -2.01 -1.44
N ILE A 129 -11.87 -2.11 -1.91
CA ILE A 129 -10.76 -2.65 -1.12
C ILE A 129 -10.51 -1.79 0.13
N PHE A 130 -10.28 -0.50 -0.05
CA PHE A 130 -9.95 0.41 1.05
C PHE A 130 -11.16 0.66 1.96
N ALA A 131 -12.35 0.69 1.37
CA ALA A 131 -13.63 0.65 2.07
C ALA A 131 -13.73 -0.49 3.08
N SER A 132 -13.36 -1.70 2.68
CA SER A 132 -13.59 -2.91 3.45
C SER A 132 -12.46 -3.27 4.41
N ALA A 133 -11.44 -2.42 4.51
CA ALA A 133 -10.29 -2.62 5.39
C ALA A 133 -10.23 -1.59 6.52
N SER A 134 -9.93 -2.03 7.73
CA SER A 134 -9.59 -1.14 8.85
C SER A 134 -8.11 -0.71 8.81
N ASN A 135 -7.25 -1.65 8.43
CA ASN A 135 -5.80 -1.50 8.41
C ASN A 135 -5.19 -2.19 7.18
N ILE A 136 -4.09 -1.64 6.69
CA ILE A 136 -3.25 -2.23 5.66
C ILE A 136 -1.82 -2.24 6.17
N GLU A 137 -1.26 -3.43 6.39
CA GLU A 137 0.12 -3.54 6.88
C GLU A 137 1.10 -3.07 5.81
N THR A 138 0.94 -3.53 4.57
CA THR A 138 1.81 -3.14 3.45
C THR A 138 1.01 -2.73 2.22
N PHE A 139 1.14 -1.46 1.83
CA PHE A 139 0.70 -0.95 0.54
C PHE A 139 1.88 -0.91 -0.43
N GLN A 140 1.92 -1.80 -1.41
CA GLN A 140 2.98 -1.89 -2.40
C GLN A 140 2.52 -1.40 -3.76
N CYS A 141 3.28 -0.49 -4.38
CA CYS A 141 3.05 -0.05 -5.74
C CYS A 141 4.28 -0.22 -6.63
N SER A 142 4.10 -0.79 -7.81
CA SER A 142 5.12 -0.91 -8.86
C SER A 142 4.57 -0.36 -10.18
N SER A 143 5.41 0.33 -10.94
CA SER A 143 5.05 0.80 -12.30
C SER A 143 3.72 1.58 -12.36
N PHE A 144 3.40 2.32 -11.29
CA PHE A 144 2.12 3.01 -11.16
C PHE A 144 2.24 4.47 -11.60
N ASN A 145 1.18 5.04 -12.19
CA ASN A 145 1.16 6.47 -12.51
C ASN A 145 0.54 7.32 -11.39
N ALA A 146 0.82 8.62 -11.43
CA ALA A 146 0.39 9.56 -10.39
C ALA A 146 -1.12 9.70 -10.26
N ASN A 147 -1.88 9.46 -11.34
CA ASN A 147 -3.34 9.56 -11.33
C ASN A 147 -3.99 8.39 -10.60
N ALA A 148 -3.53 7.17 -10.87
CA ALA A 148 -4.01 5.98 -10.22
C ALA A 148 -3.66 6.01 -8.72
N LEU A 149 -2.44 6.46 -8.36
CA LEU A 149 -2.05 6.65 -6.97
C LEU A 149 -2.87 7.76 -6.28
N ARG A 150 -3.15 8.87 -6.97
CA ARG A 150 -4.00 9.95 -6.44
C ARG A 150 -5.40 9.46 -6.14
N CYS A 151 -5.95 8.59 -6.99
CA CYS A 151 -7.28 8.04 -6.78
C CYS A 151 -7.33 7.00 -5.68
N ALA A 152 -6.34 6.11 -5.60
CA ALA A 152 -6.15 5.23 -4.45
C ALA A 152 -6.04 6.07 -3.16
N GLY A 153 -5.28 7.17 -3.18
CA GLY A 153 -5.17 8.08 -2.04
C GLY A 153 -6.49 8.76 -1.63
N LYS A 154 -7.44 8.97 -2.56
CA LYS A 154 -8.77 9.51 -2.24
C LYS A 154 -9.64 8.48 -1.50
N THR A 155 -9.53 7.21 -1.86
CA THR A 155 -10.32 6.11 -1.30
C THR A 155 -9.76 5.62 0.04
N MET A 156 -8.45 5.75 0.27
CA MET A 156 -7.75 5.37 1.51
C MET A 156 -8.07 6.24 2.74
N ARG A 157 -8.92 7.28 2.67
CA ARG A 157 -9.01 8.34 3.70
C ARG A 157 -9.17 7.88 5.15
N ASN A 158 -9.77 6.72 5.38
CA ASN A 158 -10.04 6.19 6.73
C ASN A 158 -9.29 4.88 7.01
N VAL A 159 -8.29 4.53 6.19
CA VAL A 159 -7.54 3.29 6.31
C VAL A 159 -6.17 3.60 6.87
N ARG A 160 -5.83 2.96 7.98
CA ARG A 160 -4.46 3.03 8.49
C ARG A 160 -3.55 2.24 7.54
N ILE A 161 -2.42 2.84 7.15
CA ILE A 161 -1.40 2.17 6.34
C ILE A 161 -0.12 2.15 7.16
N GLU A 162 0.42 0.98 7.46
CA GLU A 162 1.63 0.89 8.29
C GLU A 162 2.89 1.09 7.45
N ARG A 163 2.95 0.45 6.28
CA ARG A 163 4.10 0.48 5.38
C ARG A 163 3.67 0.79 3.95
N ILE A 164 4.41 1.67 3.29
CA ILE A 164 4.38 1.82 1.84
C ILE A 164 5.65 1.19 1.26
N LYS A 165 5.51 0.34 0.24
CA LYS A 165 6.60 -0.15 -0.58
C LYS A 165 6.43 0.37 -2.00
N ALA A 166 7.47 0.93 -2.57
CA ALA A 166 7.34 1.59 -3.86
C ALA A 166 8.58 1.36 -4.72
N ASP A 167 8.37 1.09 -6.01
CA ASP A 167 9.45 1.05 -6.99
C ASP A 167 9.66 2.44 -7.61
N PHE A 168 10.73 3.12 -7.20
CA PHE A 168 11.09 4.48 -7.58
C PHE A 168 11.79 4.57 -8.93
N SER A 169 12.08 3.44 -9.57
CA SER A 169 12.77 3.43 -10.87
C SER A 169 11.99 4.15 -11.96
N LEU A 170 10.67 4.28 -11.79
CA LEU A 170 9.75 4.96 -12.71
C LEU A 170 9.04 6.16 -12.06
N TRP A 171 9.56 6.69 -10.95
CA TRP A 171 8.87 7.76 -10.22
C TRP A 171 9.15 9.14 -10.79
N ASP A 172 8.11 9.75 -11.35
CA ASP A 172 8.09 11.17 -11.65
C ASP A 172 7.84 12.02 -10.37
N PRO A 173 8.06 13.35 -10.43
CA PRO A 173 7.76 14.24 -9.30
C PRO A 173 6.28 14.21 -8.85
N PHE A 174 5.33 13.89 -9.73
CA PHE A 174 3.91 13.81 -9.38
C PHE A 174 3.61 12.57 -8.52
N MET A 175 4.28 11.45 -8.79
CA MET A 175 4.23 10.24 -7.95
C MET A 175 4.72 10.55 -6.54
N ARG A 176 5.85 11.24 -6.40
CA ARG A 176 6.36 11.71 -5.10
C ARG A 176 5.33 12.55 -4.35
N ILE A 177 4.69 13.51 -5.02
CA ILE A 177 3.64 14.36 -4.42
C ILE A 177 2.41 13.54 -4.00
N ALA A 178 1.98 12.58 -4.83
CA ALA A 178 0.84 11.72 -4.52
C ALA A 178 1.14 10.80 -3.32
N THR A 179 2.32 10.18 -3.27
CA THR A 179 2.79 9.38 -2.13
C THR A 179 2.86 10.21 -0.86
N LEU A 180 3.44 11.41 -0.92
CA LEU A 180 3.51 12.31 0.24
C LEU A 180 2.13 12.65 0.79
N LYS A 181 1.13 12.85 -0.08
CA LYS A 181 -0.27 13.06 0.34
C LYS A 181 -0.84 11.83 1.06
N ILE A 182 -0.52 10.62 0.58
CA ILE A 182 -0.93 9.36 1.22
C ILE A 182 -0.26 9.21 2.59
N ILE A 183 1.05 9.46 2.69
CA ILE A 183 1.81 9.38 3.95
C ILE A 183 1.19 10.29 5.01
N LYS A 184 1.00 11.57 4.67
CA LYS A 184 0.44 12.58 5.59
C LYS A 184 -0.97 12.22 6.05
N ARG A 185 -1.80 11.74 5.13
CA ARG A 185 -3.20 11.45 5.40
C ARG A 185 -3.38 10.19 6.24
N ASN A 186 -2.64 9.12 5.93
CA ASN A 186 -2.85 7.80 6.50
C ASN A 186 -1.88 7.46 7.65
N ARG A 187 -1.05 8.43 8.07
CA ARG A 187 -0.07 8.31 9.15
C ARG A 187 0.86 7.11 8.95
N VAL A 188 1.42 7.02 7.76
CA VAL A 188 2.30 5.92 7.36
C VAL A 188 3.55 5.93 8.24
N TYR A 189 3.88 4.76 8.81
CA TYR A 189 5.00 4.64 9.74
C TYR A 189 6.32 4.35 9.02
N ASN A 190 6.26 3.52 7.97
CA ASN A 190 7.43 3.05 7.23
C ASN A 190 7.25 3.27 5.72
N ILE A 191 8.27 3.80 5.05
CA ILE A 191 8.36 3.79 3.60
C ILE A 191 9.60 3.01 3.16
N GLU A 192 9.41 2.02 2.29
CA GLU A 192 10.49 1.30 1.62
C GLU A 192 10.48 1.64 0.13
N MET A 193 11.65 1.99 -0.38
CA MET A 193 11.83 2.47 -1.74
C MET A 193 12.80 1.53 -2.44
N LYS A 194 12.34 0.87 -3.49
CA LYS A 194 13.21 0.15 -4.40
C LYS A 194 13.67 1.11 -5.47
N ALA A 195 14.95 1.13 -5.71
CA ALA A 195 15.59 2.09 -6.55
C ALA A 195 16.44 1.29 -7.54
N VAL A 196 16.16 1.41 -8.84
CA VAL A 196 16.97 0.86 -9.94
C VAL A 196 17.34 2.00 -10.90
N LYS A 197 18.65 2.22 -11.16
CA LYS A 197 19.16 3.20 -12.16
C LYS A 197 18.65 4.65 -11.99
N PHE A 198 18.77 5.24 -10.81
CA PHE A 198 18.22 6.57 -10.48
C PHE A 198 19.31 7.62 -10.30
N VAL A 199 18.93 8.87 -10.52
CA VAL A 199 19.75 10.01 -10.14
C VAL A 199 19.70 10.13 -8.62
N LYS A 200 20.87 9.98 -8.00
CA LYS A 200 21.06 10.02 -6.55
C LYS A 200 20.38 11.22 -5.87
N GLN A 201 20.38 12.38 -6.52
CA GLN A 201 19.74 13.60 -6.00
C GLN A 201 18.22 13.43 -5.85
N ASP A 202 17.54 12.83 -6.82
CA ASP A 202 16.08 12.67 -6.81
C ASP A 202 15.63 11.81 -5.62
N ILE A 203 16.40 10.76 -5.30
CA ILE A 203 16.14 9.92 -4.13
C ILE A 203 16.40 10.68 -2.85
N CYS A 204 17.47 11.47 -2.77
CA CYS A 204 17.74 12.28 -1.60
C CYS A 204 16.60 13.28 -1.35
N ASP A 205 16.12 13.95 -2.39
CA ASP A 205 14.99 14.88 -2.32
C ASP A 205 13.71 14.16 -1.90
N ALA A 206 13.46 12.96 -2.43
CA ALA A 206 12.31 12.14 -2.03
C ALA A 206 12.38 11.75 -0.55
N ILE A 207 13.51 11.19 -0.11
CA ILE A 207 13.76 10.82 1.29
C ILE A 207 13.56 12.04 2.21
N GLN A 208 14.16 13.18 1.87
CA GLN A 208 14.00 14.41 2.62
C GLN A 208 12.54 14.84 2.71
N SER A 209 11.77 14.72 1.62
CA SER A 209 10.35 15.08 1.61
C SER A 209 9.48 14.17 2.48
N PHE A 210 9.85 12.89 2.64
CA PHE A 210 9.09 11.92 3.46
C PHE A 210 9.50 11.94 4.93
N SER A 211 10.77 12.23 5.21
CA SER A 211 11.37 12.12 6.56
C SER A 211 10.62 12.81 7.70
N PRO A 212 9.93 13.96 7.52
CA PRO A 212 9.19 14.57 8.63
C PRO A 212 7.90 13.80 9.02
N PHE A 213 7.48 12.83 8.21
CA PHE A 213 6.16 12.19 8.34
C PHE A 213 6.21 10.69 8.60
N VAL A 214 7.39 10.08 8.53
CA VAL A 214 7.61 8.64 8.70
C VAL A 214 8.69 8.41 9.76
N SER A 215 8.65 7.28 10.45
CA SER A 215 9.71 6.95 11.42
C SER A 215 10.81 6.09 10.83
N ILE A 216 10.52 5.35 9.76
CA ILE A 216 11.44 4.43 9.12
C ILE A 216 11.46 4.67 7.62
N ILE A 217 12.67 4.81 7.06
CA ILE A 217 12.89 4.87 5.62
C ILE A 217 13.81 3.72 5.21
N GLY A 218 13.32 2.83 4.35
CA GLY A 218 14.09 1.82 3.66
C GLY A 218 14.43 2.26 2.23
N VAL A 219 15.67 2.09 1.82
CA VAL A 219 16.13 2.23 0.43
C VAL A 219 16.74 0.91 0.02
N ASP A 220 16.26 0.30 -1.04
CA ASP A 220 16.83 -0.88 -1.69
C ASP A 220 17.41 -0.44 -3.03
N GLU A 221 18.72 -0.22 -3.04
CA GLU A 221 19.46 0.22 -4.23
C GLU A 221 20.02 -1.01 -4.94
N LEU A 222 19.47 -1.26 -6.12
CA LEU A 222 19.94 -2.29 -7.03
C LEU A 222 20.79 -1.65 -8.11
N ASN A 223 22.08 -1.96 -8.10
CA ASN A 223 22.91 -1.70 -9.26
C ASN A 223 22.42 -2.54 -10.43
N SER A 224 22.52 -2.01 -11.65
CA SER A 224 22.08 -2.71 -12.86
C SER A 224 22.82 -4.03 -13.12
N ASP A 225 24.03 -4.16 -12.57
CA ASP A 225 24.86 -5.36 -12.62
C ASP A 225 24.73 -6.26 -11.37
N GLY A 226 23.83 -5.90 -10.43
CA GLY A 226 23.65 -6.60 -9.16
C GLY A 226 24.83 -6.48 -8.19
N SER A 227 25.83 -5.65 -8.48
CA SER A 227 27.02 -5.50 -7.64
C SER A 227 26.71 -4.77 -6.32
N SER A 228 27.50 -5.07 -5.28
CA SER A 228 27.40 -4.39 -3.99
C SER A 228 27.90 -2.94 -4.04
N PHE A 229 27.50 -2.12 -3.07
CA PHE A 229 28.02 -0.77 -2.90
C PHE A 229 29.56 -0.68 -2.88
N GLY A 230 30.09 0.19 -3.72
CA GLY A 230 31.46 0.69 -3.55
C GLY A 230 31.61 1.46 -2.23
N LYS A 231 32.85 1.52 -1.70
CA LYS A 231 33.18 2.25 -0.45
C LYS A 231 32.72 3.72 -0.47
N LYS A 232 32.74 4.39 -1.64
CA LYS A 232 32.28 5.78 -1.79
C LYS A 232 30.77 5.92 -1.54
N THR A 233 29.96 5.05 -2.13
CA THR A 233 28.49 5.05 -1.94
C THR A 233 28.12 4.75 -0.48
N CYS A 234 28.83 3.82 0.15
CA CYS A 234 28.69 3.55 1.58
C CYS A 234 28.96 4.80 2.45
N LYS A 235 30.08 5.51 2.22
CA LYS A 235 30.41 6.72 2.97
C LYS A 235 29.35 7.80 2.80
N PHE A 236 28.85 7.96 1.58
CA PHE A 236 27.77 8.89 1.30
C PHE A 236 26.50 8.57 2.10
N TRP A 237 25.97 7.35 1.98
CA TRP A 237 24.73 6.97 2.66
C TRP A 237 24.85 7.08 4.17
N ASN A 238 26.02 6.73 4.74
CA ASN A 238 26.31 6.94 6.15
C ASN A 238 26.20 8.42 6.56
N SER A 239 26.81 9.34 5.79
CA SER A 239 26.75 10.78 6.09
C SER A 239 25.32 11.29 5.98
N PHE A 240 24.69 11.02 4.84
CA PHE A 240 23.33 11.48 4.55
C PHE A 240 22.32 10.96 5.58
N ALA A 241 22.40 9.69 5.97
CA ALA A 241 21.50 9.12 6.96
C ALA A 241 21.66 9.76 8.34
N ARG A 242 22.90 10.01 8.78
CA ARG A 242 23.16 10.69 10.06
C ARG A 242 22.58 12.10 10.07
N ASP A 243 22.86 12.87 9.03
CA ASP A 243 22.38 14.25 8.91
C ASP A 243 20.85 14.29 8.96
N LEU A 244 20.19 13.34 8.27
CA LEU A 244 18.74 13.28 8.22
C LEU A 244 18.09 12.81 9.53
N ILE A 245 18.71 11.85 10.21
CA ILE A 245 18.25 11.35 11.51
C ILE A 245 18.29 12.47 12.54
N VAL A 246 19.40 13.22 12.62
CA VAL A 246 19.54 14.35 13.53
C VAL A 246 18.54 15.46 13.19
N LYS A 247 18.35 15.74 11.89
CA LYS A 247 17.49 16.84 11.45
C LYS A 247 15.99 16.60 11.68
N ASN A 248 15.51 15.37 11.50
CA ASN A 248 14.08 15.06 11.47
C ASN A 248 13.61 14.10 12.57
N ASP A 249 14.46 13.80 13.56
CA ASP A 249 14.15 12.84 14.63
C ASP A 249 13.69 11.47 14.09
N LEU A 250 14.33 11.01 13.00
CA LEU A 250 14.02 9.72 12.42
C LEU A 250 14.52 8.61 13.34
N LYS A 251 13.69 7.59 13.54
CA LYS A 251 14.11 6.40 14.29
C LYS A 251 15.15 5.59 13.53
N MET A 252 14.92 5.39 12.24
CA MET A 252 15.81 4.55 11.44
C MET A 252 15.81 4.91 9.95
N ILE A 253 17.00 4.86 9.36
CA ILE A 253 17.18 4.74 7.91
C ILE A 253 17.86 3.39 7.64
N ARG A 254 17.28 2.60 6.73
CA ARG A 254 17.80 1.32 6.28
C ARG A 254 18.20 1.45 4.83
N VAL A 255 19.46 1.19 4.51
CA VAL A 255 19.92 1.11 3.13
C VAL A 255 20.35 -0.33 2.85
N LEU A 256 19.62 -0.98 1.95
CA LEU A 256 19.90 -2.30 1.41
C LEU A 256 20.64 -2.13 0.08
N SER A 257 21.74 -2.87 -0.07
CA SER A 257 22.45 -3.03 -1.34
C SER A 257 22.09 -4.40 -1.89
N GLY A 258 21.88 -4.50 -3.20
CA GLY A 258 21.67 -5.78 -3.88
C GLY A 258 22.62 -6.92 -3.45
N LEU A 259 22.05 -8.13 -3.46
CA LEU A 259 22.64 -9.47 -3.29
C LEU A 259 23.81 -9.59 -2.29
N ARG A 260 23.48 -10.17 -1.11
CA ARG A 260 24.42 -10.80 -0.16
C ARG A 260 25.30 -9.88 0.70
N THR A 261 25.05 -8.57 0.76
CA THR A 261 25.79 -7.70 1.69
C THR A 261 24.98 -7.32 2.93
N PRO A 262 25.63 -7.17 4.11
CA PRO A 262 24.97 -6.76 5.34
C PRO A 262 24.12 -5.51 5.12
N CYS A 263 22.83 -5.63 5.44
CA CYS A 263 21.94 -4.50 5.66
C CYS A 263 22.61 -3.48 6.58
N ARG A 264 22.69 -2.22 6.15
CA ARG A 264 23.13 -1.14 7.03
C ARG A 264 21.91 -0.44 7.60
N ARG A 265 21.86 -0.41 8.94
CA ARG A 265 20.84 0.30 9.71
C ARG A 265 21.50 1.48 10.42
N PHE A 266 20.89 2.64 10.31
CA PHE A 266 21.28 3.85 11.00
C PHE A 266 20.18 4.21 11.98
N TYR A 267 20.55 4.47 13.23
CA TYR A 267 19.63 4.73 14.34
C TYR A 267 19.83 6.14 14.90
N SER A 268 18.83 6.64 15.62
CA SER A 268 18.93 7.88 16.40
C SER A 268 20.09 7.86 17.42
N PRO A 269 20.77 8.99 17.67
CA PRO A 269 21.79 9.07 18.71
C PRO A 269 21.26 8.61 20.07
N GLY A 270 21.92 7.65 20.70
CA GLY A 270 21.49 7.04 21.98
C GLY A 270 20.76 5.71 21.85
N GLN A 271 20.52 5.21 20.63
CA GLN A 271 20.12 3.82 20.39
C GLN A 271 21.33 2.97 19.98
N ASP A 272 21.56 1.86 20.68
CA ASP A 272 22.69 0.97 20.43
C ASP A 272 22.72 0.47 18.98
N LEU A 273 23.93 0.48 18.42
CA LEU A 273 24.19 0.21 17.01
C LEU A 273 24.25 -1.30 16.76
N TYR A 274 23.10 -1.93 16.54
CA TYR A 274 23.07 -3.33 16.13
C TYR A 274 23.20 -3.46 14.60
N LEU A 275 24.39 -3.83 14.14
CA LEU A 275 24.64 -4.28 12.78
C LEU A 275 23.99 -5.66 12.61
N TYR A 276 22.74 -5.69 12.16
CA TYR A 276 22.11 -6.94 11.72
C TYR A 276 22.55 -7.26 10.30
N LEU A 277 23.37 -8.30 10.15
CA LEU A 277 23.48 -9.05 8.90
C LEU A 277 22.09 -9.62 8.59
N CYS A 278 21.28 -8.91 7.81
CA CYS A 278 20.06 -9.49 7.25
C CYS A 278 20.46 -10.37 6.08
N ASP A 279 20.22 -11.67 6.21
CA ASP A 279 20.26 -12.59 5.08
C ASP A 279 19.10 -12.23 4.12
N PRO A 280 19.35 -11.87 2.86
CA PRO A 280 18.32 -11.28 1.99
C PRO A 280 17.43 -12.30 1.28
N PHE A 281 17.53 -13.59 1.59
CA PHE A 281 16.80 -14.64 0.85
C PHE A 281 15.68 -15.25 1.71
N PHE A 282 14.42 -14.91 1.40
CA PHE A 282 13.35 -15.93 1.27
C PHE A 282 12.03 -15.47 0.61
N GLU A 283 11.75 -14.19 0.34
CA GLU A 283 10.39 -13.81 -0.13
C GLU A 283 10.24 -13.21 -1.53
N PHE A 284 11.30 -12.82 -2.26
CA PHE A 284 11.10 -11.88 -3.39
C PHE A 284 11.48 -12.31 -4.81
N MET A 285 12.19 -13.42 -5.03
CA MET A 285 12.79 -13.69 -6.36
C MET A 285 12.24 -14.89 -7.14
N HIS A 286 11.42 -15.78 -6.58
CA HIS A 286 10.97 -16.98 -7.31
C HIS A 286 9.57 -16.93 -7.92
N HIS A 287 8.81 -15.84 -7.77
CA HIS A 287 7.43 -15.79 -8.27
C HIS A 287 7.18 -14.95 -9.52
N PHE A 288 8.14 -14.14 -9.98
CA PHE A 288 7.94 -13.32 -11.17
C PHE A 288 8.18 -14.10 -12.47
N ASP A 289 9.14 -15.03 -12.50
CA ASP A 289 9.46 -15.82 -13.71
C ASP A 289 8.55 -17.03 -13.94
N ALA A 290 7.82 -17.49 -12.92
CA ALA A 290 6.92 -18.64 -13.07
C ALA A 290 5.60 -18.30 -13.79
N TYR A 291 5.27 -17.00 -13.92
CA TYR A 291 3.98 -16.55 -14.46
C TYR A 291 3.96 -16.24 -15.96
N PHE A 292 5.12 -16.18 -16.61
CA PHE A 292 5.24 -15.90 -18.06
C PHE A 292 5.72 -17.11 -18.88
N ARG A 293 5.66 -18.33 -18.31
CA ARG A 293 6.01 -19.59 -19.01
C ARG A 293 4.96 -20.70 -18.89
N CYS A 294 3.69 -20.35 -18.69
CA CYS A 294 2.57 -21.29 -18.81
C CYS A 294 1.48 -20.67 -19.69
#